data_AF-A0A920DQC2-F1
#
_entry.id   AF-A0A920DQC2-F1
#
_cell.length_a   1.000
_cell.length_b   1.000
_cell.length_c   1.000
_cell.angle_alpha   90.00
_cell.angle_beta   90.00
_cell.angle_gamma   90.00
#
_symmetry.space_group_name_H-M   'P 1'
#
loop_
_entity.id
_entity.type
_entity.pdbx_description
1 polymer ?
#
loop_
_entity_poly.entity_id
_entity_poly.type
_entity_poly.pdbx_seq_one_letter_code
_entity_poly.pdbx_strand_id
1 'polypeptide(L)' 'MYLQKVSQFSYLPQGKVEATDRVLNMVKQMDEEGFGNCTNTGACHVECPKGISLDYITRMNSEYLKANIKK' A
#
# COMPACT_ATOMS: atom_id res chain seq x y z
N MET A 1 -4.68 -6.14 -5.08
CA MET A 1 -5.23 -6.46 -3.73
C MET A 1 -4.40 -5.85 -2.59
N TYR A 2 -3.07 -5.81 -2.71
CA TYR A 2 -2.15 -5.27 -1.70
C TYR A 2 -2.42 -3.81 -1.27
N LEU A 3 -2.67 -2.92 -2.22
CA LEU A 3 -3.00 -1.49 -1.97
C LEU A 3 -4.12 -1.31 -0.93
N GLN A 4 -5.21 -2.09 -1.08
CA GLN A 4 -6.32 -2.05 -0.16
C GLN A 4 -5.96 -2.64 1.21
N LYS A 5 -5.21 -3.75 1.25
CA LYS A 5 -4.77 -4.38 2.51
C LYS A 5 -3.87 -3.47 3.34
N VAL A 6 -2.90 -2.80 2.71
CA VAL A 6 -2.03 -1.84 3.41
C VAL A 6 -2.86 -0.75 4.09
N SER A 7 -3.74 -0.11 3.34
CA SER A 7 -4.57 0.95 3.90
C SER A 7 -5.60 0.40 4.91
N GLN A 8 -6.15 -0.80 4.71
CA GLN A 8 -7.04 -1.43 5.70
C GLN A 8 -6.32 -1.62 7.04
N PHE A 9 -5.12 -2.18 7.01
CA PHE A 9 -4.33 -2.40 8.22
C PHE A 9 -3.85 -1.09 8.87
N SER A 10 -3.71 0.00 8.10
CA SER A 10 -3.38 1.31 8.68
C SER A 10 -4.48 1.88 9.60
N TYR A 11 -5.72 1.40 9.46
CA TYR A 11 -6.83 1.80 10.32
C TYR A 11 -6.93 0.99 11.62
N LEU A 12 -6.27 -0.16 11.69
CA LEU A 12 -6.33 -0.99 12.89
C LEU A 12 -5.40 -0.43 13.97
N PRO A 13 -5.90 -0.21 15.20
CA PRO A 13 -5.05 0.26 16.29
C PRO A 13 -4.03 -0.82 16.73
N GLN A 14 -4.30 -2.10 16.43
CA GLN A 14 -3.41 -3.21 16.72
C GLN A 14 -2.25 -3.27 15.71
N GLY A 15 -1.07 -3.62 16.20
CA GLY A 15 0.11 -3.83 15.35
C GLY A 15 0.67 -2.55 14.73
N LYS A 16 0.60 -1.44 15.49
CA LYS A 16 1.32 -0.19 15.18
C LYS A 16 2.83 -0.37 15.22
N VAL A 17 3.32 -1.28 16.07
CA VAL A 17 4.76 -1.58 16.20
C VAL A 17 5.24 -2.29 14.93
N GLU A 18 4.52 -3.30 14.43
CA GLU A 18 4.89 -3.97 13.18
C GLU A 18 4.43 -3.23 11.92
N ALA A 19 3.83 -2.04 12.03
CA ALA A 19 3.25 -1.34 10.88
C ALA A 19 4.30 -1.02 9.80
N THR A 20 5.48 -0.55 10.22
CA THR A 20 6.61 -0.27 9.33
C THR A 20 7.00 -1.52 8.54
N ASP A 21 7.35 -2.61 9.24
CA ASP A 21 7.80 -3.85 8.62
C ASP A 21 6.71 -4.47 7.73
N ARG A 22 5.47 -4.44 8.19
CA ARG A 22 4.32 -4.93 7.45
C ARG A 22 4.14 -4.22 6.11
N VAL A 23 4.26 -2.90 6.08
CA VAL A 23 4.14 -2.11 4.84
C VAL A 23 5.30 -2.40 3.90
N LEU A 24 6.53 -2.42 4.41
CA LEU A 24 7.72 -2.75 3.62
C LEU A 24 7.62 -4.15 2.98
N ASN A 25 7.19 -5.14 3.76
CA ASN A 25 7.02 -6.51 3.27
C ASN A 25 5.90 -6.63 2.22
N MET A 26 4.79 -5.91 2.39
CA MET A 26 3.72 -5.91 1.40
C MET A 26 4.13 -5.23 0.09
N VAL A 27 4.89 -4.14 0.14
CA VAL A 27 5.40 -3.48 -1.08
C VAL A 27 6.44 -4.37 -1.77
N LYS A 28 7.34 -5.00 -0.99
CA LYS A 28 8.27 -5.99 -1.54
C LYS A 28 7.54 -7.13 -2.27
N GLN A 29 6.47 -7.67 -1.68
CA GLN A 29 5.64 -8.68 -2.34
C GLN A 29 4.98 -8.15 -3.62
N MET A 30 4.52 -6.89 -3.62
CA MET A 30 3.97 -6.26 -4.83
C MET A 30 5.00 -6.18 -5.96
N ASP A 31 6.25 -5.85 -5.62
CA ASP A 31 7.35 -5.80 -6.59
C ASP A 31 7.72 -7.19 -7.12
N GLU A 32 7.79 -8.19 -6.25
CA GLU A 32 8.04 -9.59 -6.63
C GLU A 32 6.96 -10.15 -7.55
N GLU A 33 5.71 -9.72 -7.37
CA GLU A 33 4.58 -10.08 -8.24
C GLU A 33 4.46 -9.17 -9.49
N GLY A 34 5.32 -8.16 -9.63
CA GLY A 34 5.37 -7.31 -10.82
C GLY A 34 4.24 -6.28 -10.93
N PHE A 35 3.59 -5.91 -9.81
CA PHE A 35 2.55 -4.87 -9.82
C PHE A 35 3.08 -3.48 -10.19
N GLY A 36 4.38 -3.24 -9.98
CA GLY A 36 5.05 -1.99 -10.31
C GLY A 36 4.68 -0.82 -9.39
N ASN A 37 5.33 0.32 -9.65
CA ASN A 37 5.20 1.55 -8.87
C ASN A 37 4.09 2.48 -9.39
N CYS A 38 3.55 3.33 -8.51
CA CYS A 38 2.54 4.32 -8.88
C CYS A 38 3.10 5.38 -9.85
N THR A 39 2.45 5.55 -11.00
CA THR A 39 2.77 6.58 -12.01
C THR A 39 1.75 7.73 -12.06
N ASN A 40 0.79 7.75 -11.13
CA ASN A 40 -0.29 8.75 -11.04
C ASN A 40 -1.22 8.82 -12.27
N THR A 41 -1.22 7.81 -13.13
CA THR A 41 -2.15 7.71 -14.28
C THR A 41 -3.55 7.24 -13.88
N GLY A 42 -3.70 6.66 -12.68
CA GLY A 42 -4.96 6.11 -12.19
C GLY A 42 -5.31 4.71 -12.72
N ALA A 43 -4.44 4.08 -13.50
CA ALA A 43 -4.69 2.75 -14.10
C ALA A 43 -5.04 1.68 -13.05
N CYS A 44 -4.40 1.71 -11.88
CA CYS A 44 -4.64 0.76 -10.79
C CYS A 44 -6.06 0.83 -10.19
N HIS A 45 -6.76 1.98 -10.26
CA HIS A 45 -8.15 2.12 -9.87
C HIS A 45 -9.10 1.51 -10.91
N VAL A 46 -8.80 1.77 -12.20
CA VAL A 46 -9.63 1.37 -13.35
C VAL A 46 -9.56 -0.14 -13.61
N GLU A 47 -8.36 -0.71 -13.56
CA GLU A 47 -8.11 -2.13 -13.83
C GLU A 47 -8.54 -3.04 -12.67
N CYS A 48 -8.83 -2.49 -11.50
CA CYS A 48 -9.18 -3.30 -10.35
C CYS A 48 -10.61 -3.84 -10.47
N PRO A 49 -10.83 -5.17 -10.54
CA PRO A 49 -12.18 -5.74 -10.64
C PRO A 49 -13.03 -5.51 -9.39
N LYS A 50 -12.42 -5.04 -8.29
CA LYS A 50 -13.09 -4.68 -7.03
C LYS A 50 -13.38 -3.17 -6.89
N GLY A 51 -13.01 -2.34 -7.87
CA GLY A 51 -13.29 -0.91 -7.86
C GLY A 51 -12.74 -0.17 -6.63
N ILE A 52 -11.44 -0.30 -6.36
CA ILE A 52 -10.81 0.29 -5.16
C ILE A 52 -10.61 1.80 -5.30
N SER A 53 -11.04 2.65 -4.36
CA SER A 53 -10.78 4.11 -4.43
C SER A 53 -9.28 4.45 -4.56
N LEU A 54 -8.98 5.57 -5.25
CA LEU A 54 -7.64 6.17 -5.31
C LEU A 54 -7.06 6.48 -3.92
N ASP A 55 -7.91 6.70 -2.90
CA ASP A 55 -7.48 6.96 -1.52
C ASP A 55 -6.63 5.83 -0.93
N TYR A 56 -6.88 4.59 -1.34
CA TYR A 56 -6.10 3.43 -0.90
C TYR A 56 -4.66 3.51 -1.41
N ILE A 57 -4.44 4.00 -2.63
CA ILE A 57 -3.12 4.18 -3.23
C ILE A 57 -2.37 5.31 -2.54
N THR A 58 -3.04 6.47 -2.35
CA THR A 58 -2.46 7.62 -1.67
C THR A 58 -2.01 7.27 -0.25
N ARG A 59 -2.83 6.53 0.50
CA ARG A 59 -2.47 6.10 1.86
C ARG A 59 -1.38 5.04 1.85
N MET A 60 -1.42 4.05 0.97
CA MET A 60 -0.34 3.07 0.85
C MET A 60 1.01 3.77 0.63
N ASN A 61 1.08 4.69 -0.34
CA ASN A 61 2.29 5.46 -0.62
C ASN A 61 2.75 6.29 0.59
N SER A 62 1.81 6.90 1.31
CA SER A 62 2.10 7.68 2.52
C SER A 62 2.69 6.81 3.64
N GLU A 63 2.12 5.64 3.89
CA GLU A 63 2.62 4.70 4.90
C GLU A 63 3.97 4.10 4.48
N TYR A 64 4.16 3.82 3.20
CA TYR A 64 5.45 3.35 2.68
C TYR A 64 6.54 4.41 2.81
N LEU A 65 6.23 5.68 2.52
CA LEU A 65 7.16 6.79 2.73
C LEU A 65 7.53 6.96 4.20
N LYS A 66 6.53 6.95 5.10
CA LYS A 66 6.78 7.01 6.56
C LYS A 66 7.65 5.84 7.03
N ALA A 67 7.42 4.64 6.50
CA ALA A 67 8.20 3.47 6.83
C ALA A 67 9.68 3.60 6.40
N ASN A 68 9.93 4.18 5.23
CA ASN A 68 11.29 4.43 4.74
C ASN A 68 12.02 5.55 5.51
N ILE A 69 11.30 6.56 6.02
CA ILE A 69 11.90 7.65 6.82
C ILE A 69 12.22 7.19 8.25
N LYS A 70 11.44 6.27 8.81
CA LYS A 70 11.64 5.73 10.17
C LYS A 70 12.74 4.67 10.27
N LYS A 71 13.15 4.10 9.14
CA LYS A 71 14.20 3.08 9.04
C LYS A 71 15.57 3.70 9.23
#